data_AF-A0AAN0JA78-F1
#
_entry.id   AF-A0AAN0JA78-F1
#
_cell.length_a   1.000
_cell.length_b   1.000
_cell.length_c   1.000
_cell.angle_alpha   90.00
_cell.angle_beta   90.00
_cell.angle_gamma   90.00
#
_symmetry.space_group_name_H-M   'P 1'
#
loop_
_entity.id
_entity.type
_entity.pdbx_description
1 polymer ?
#
loop_
_entity_poly.entity_id
_entity_poly.type
_entity_poly.pdbx_seq_one_letter_code
_entity_poly.pdbx_strand_id
1 'polypeptide(L)'
;MEETVIEVDTSRRELKDFLYKHWPETIEIIHGLKLAKELNAKVFTDSSWPDVKTVIYTYKEGEIPFIYPFGTDNSKTVAIVKSVIESHLDKAQQPMIIGCEEVFQELNKLGMNQKFSEPGIRYVYTQDNTKINRPALPEGYKTDSIHSSDIEYVASKWPGTS
;
A
#
# COMPACT_ATOMS: atom_id res chain seq x y z
N MET A 1 25.48 5.86 -5.31
CA MET A 1 25.32 6.63 -4.07
C MET A 1 24.22 5.96 -3.27
N GLU A 2 24.43 5.80 -1.98
CA GLU A 2 23.43 5.24 -1.07
C GLU A 2 22.36 6.32 -0.86
N GLU A 3 21.13 6.07 -1.31
CA GLU A 3 20.03 7.01 -1.14
C GLU A 3 19.61 7.02 0.33
N THR A 4 19.58 8.21 0.92
CA THR A 4 19.21 8.39 2.33
C THR A 4 17.69 8.32 2.45
N VAL A 5 17.22 7.38 3.28
CA VAL A 5 15.80 7.17 3.55
C VAL A 5 15.43 7.75 4.91
N ILE A 6 14.26 8.40 4.97
CA ILE A 6 13.74 9.00 6.21
C ILE A 6 12.38 8.38 6.52
N GLU A 7 12.22 7.79 7.71
CA GLU A 7 10.90 7.42 8.23
C GLU A 7 10.13 8.69 8.64
N VAL A 8 8.89 8.83 8.18
CA VAL A 8 8.10 10.05 8.40
C VAL A 8 6.76 9.76 9.07
N ASP A 9 6.39 10.70 9.96
CA ASP A 9 5.04 10.70 10.50
C ASP A 9 4.04 11.11 9.40
N THR A 10 3.20 10.15 9.08
CA THR A 10 1.99 10.24 8.27
C THR A 10 0.99 11.37 8.61
N SER A 11 1.13 12.07 9.74
CA SER A 11 0.32 13.24 10.12
C SER A 11 0.77 14.52 9.39
N ARG A 12 1.98 14.53 8.84
CA ARG A 12 2.61 15.69 8.19
C ARG A 12 1.88 16.13 6.93
N ARG A 13 1.77 17.44 6.75
CA ARG A 13 0.97 18.07 5.68
C ARG A 13 1.61 17.89 4.31
N GLU A 14 2.92 18.01 4.21
CA GLU A 14 3.69 17.93 2.96
C GLU A 14 3.53 16.55 2.29
N LEU A 15 3.52 15.49 3.10
CA LEU A 15 3.22 14.13 2.65
C LEU A 15 1.79 14.03 2.12
N LYS A 16 0.81 14.58 2.84
CA LYS A 16 -0.59 14.59 2.39
C LYS A 16 -0.74 15.36 1.09
N ASP A 17 -0.13 16.53 0.97
CA ASP A 17 -0.21 17.37 -0.23
C ASP A 17 0.43 16.67 -1.45
N PHE A 18 1.58 16.00 -1.26
CA PHE A 18 2.19 15.18 -2.31
C PHE A 18 1.27 14.03 -2.74
N LEU A 19 0.76 13.25 -1.78
CA LEU A 19 -0.10 12.11 -2.08
C LEU A 19 -1.42 12.56 -2.71
N TYR A 20 -2.07 13.62 -2.23
CA TYR A 20 -3.30 14.12 -2.87
C TYR A 20 -3.08 14.57 -4.31
N LYS A 21 -1.91 15.18 -4.58
CA LYS A 21 -1.59 15.71 -5.91
C LYS A 21 -1.23 14.62 -6.91
N HIS A 22 -0.49 13.60 -6.47
CA HIS A 22 0.12 12.62 -7.38
C HIS A 22 -0.47 11.22 -7.25
N TRP A 23 -0.99 10.84 -6.07
CA TRP A 23 -1.40 9.48 -5.72
C TRP A 23 -2.54 9.44 -4.68
N PRO A 24 -3.69 10.11 -4.91
CA PRO A 24 -4.73 10.32 -3.90
C PRO A 24 -5.31 9.02 -3.31
N GLU A 25 -5.31 7.94 -4.08
CA GLU A 25 -5.73 6.60 -3.64
C GLU A 25 -4.87 6.03 -2.51
N THR A 26 -3.61 6.46 -2.41
CA THR A 26 -2.67 6.02 -1.39
C THR A 26 -3.08 6.52 -0.01
N ILE A 27 -3.77 7.66 0.05
CA ILE A 27 -4.23 8.24 1.32
C ILE A 27 -5.27 7.35 1.98
N GLU A 28 -6.21 6.79 1.21
CA GLU A 28 -7.22 5.87 1.74
C GLU A 28 -6.58 4.58 2.26
N ILE A 29 -5.54 4.08 1.59
CA ILE A 29 -4.76 2.92 2.04
C ILE A 29 -4.06 3.24 3.37
N ILE A 30 -3.37 4.38 3.46
CA ILE A 30 -2.69 4.81 4.70
C ILE A 30 -3.69 5.01 5.82
N HIS A 31 -4.85 5.63 5.57
CA HIS A 31 -5.88 5.85 6.58
C HIS A 31 -6.50 4.54 7.06
N GLY A 32 -6.90 3.64 6.16
CA GLY A 32 -7.47 2.35 6.51
C GLY A 32 -6.51 1.52 7.38
N LEU A 33 -5.22 1.52 7.04
CA LEU A 33 -4.22 0.72 7.74
C LEU A 33 -3.74 1.38 9.05
N LYS A 34 -3.76 2.71 9.17
CA LYS A 34 -3.56 3.39 10.47
C LYS A 34 -4.62 3.02 11.50
N LEU A 35 -5.86 2.83 11.05
CA LEU A 35 -6.95 2.40 11.93
C LEU A 35 -6.72 0.97 12.41
N ALA A 36 -6.00 0.15 11.64
CA ALA A 36 -5.56 -1.19 12.02
C ALA A 36 -4.23 -1.13 12.81
N LYS A 37 -4.33 -0.95 14.13
CA LYS A 37 -3.19 -0.86 15.07
C LYS A 37 -2.18 -2.02 14.99
N GLU A 38 -2.57 -3.16 14.42
CA GLU A 38 -1.80 -4.40 14.41
C GLU A 38 -0.81 -4.53 13.25
N LEU A 39 -0.91 -3.69 12.21
CA LEU A 39 -0.18 -3.93 10.94
C LEU A 39 1.23 -3.33 10.89
N ASN A 40 1.72 -2.73 11.98
CA ASN A 40 3.05 -2.10 12.10
C ASN A 40 3.44 -1.26 10.85
N ALA A 41 2.50 -0.44 10.40
CA ALA A 41 2.64 0.32 9.17
C ALA A 41 3.66 1.47 9.31
N LYS A 42 4.51 1.65 8.30
CA LYS A 42 5.53 2.71 8.23
C LYS A 42 5.51 3.42 6.88
N VAL A 43 5.87 4.70 6.89
CA VAL A 43 6.08 5.50 5.67
C VAL A 43 7.50 6.02 5.65
N PHE A 44 8.14 5.88 4.49
CA PHE A 44 9.47 6.39 4.21
C PHE A 44 9.45 7.36 3.03
N THR A 45 10.39 8.30 3.00
CA THR A 45 10.61 9.25 1.90
C THR A 45 12.11 9.38 1.59
N ASP A 46 12.41 9.94 0.42
CA ASP A 46 13.75 10.42 0.11
C ASP A 46 14.17 11.61 1.00
N SER A 47 15.46 11.93 0.96
CA SER A 47 16.04 13.06 1.71
C SER A 47 15.67 14.44 1.19
N SER A 48 14.81 14.56 0.17
CA SER A 48 14.43 15.85 -0.42
C SER A 48 13.40 16.61 0.42
N TRP A 49 13.10 16.15 1.63
CA TRP A 49 12.17 16.81 2.54
C TRP A 49 12.50 18.32 2.68
N PRO A 50 11.52 19.23 2.52
CA PRO A 50 10.07 19.00 2.42
C PRO A 50 9.51 18.75 1.00
N ASP A 51 10.34 18.80 -0.05
CA ASP A 51 9.93 18.56 -1.45
C ASP A 51 9.89 17.05 -1.75
N VAL A 52 8.91 16.37 -1.14
CA VAL A 52 8.71 14.92 -1.25
C VAL A 52 8.54 14.53 -2.73
N LYS A 53 9.39 13.63 -3.23
CA LYS A 53 9.31 13.08 -4.59
C LYS A 53 9.02 11.59 -4.62
N THR A 54 9.28 10.92 -3.51
CA THR A 54 9.11 9.49 -3.32
C THR A 54 8.48 9.22 -1.96
N VAL A 55 7.53 8.31 -1.92
CA VAL A 55 6.91 7.77 -0.71
C VAL A 55 6.93 6.25 -0.82
N ILE A 56 7.58 5.58 0.14
CA ILE A 56 7.54 4.13 0.26
C ILE A 56 6.68 3.80 1.47
N TYR A 57 5.56 3.14 1.23
CA TYR A 57 4.69 2.67 2.29
C TYR A 57 4.95 1.18 2.56
N THR A 58 5.00 0.80 3.83
CA THR A 58 5.20 -0.59 4.24
C THR A 58 4.26 -0.98 5.36
N TYR A 59 3.82 -2.24 5.39
CA TYR A 59 3.11 -2.83 6.52
C TYR A 59 3.35 -4.34 6.55
N LYS A 60 2.95 -5.01 7.64
CA LYS A 60 3.01 -6.47 7.77
C LYS A 60 1.62 -7.04 7.89
N GLU A 61 1.34 -8.08 7.10
CA GLU A 61 0.16 -8.93 7.26
C GLU A 61 0.64 -10.32 7.70
N GLY A 62 0.53 -10.60 8.99
CA GLY A 62 1.27 -11.71 9.61
C GLY A 62 2.78 -11.54 9.44
N GLU A 63 3.43 -12.54 8.84
CA GLU A 63 4.89 -12.54 8.60
C GLU A 63 5.30 -11.91 7.26
N ILE A 64 4.33 -11.61 6.38
CA ILE A 64 4.63 -11.12 5.03
C ILE A 64 4.72 -9.59 5.05
N PRO A 65 5.88 -9.00 4.70
CA PRO A 65 5.99 -7.56 4.54
C PRO A 65 5.45 -7.15 3.17
N PHE A 66 4.65 -6.11 3.15
CA PHE A 66 4.15 -5.47 1.93
C PHE A 66 4.83 -4.12 1.74
N ILE A 67 5.20 -3.81 0.50
CA ILE A 67 5.82 -2.54 0.11
C ILE A 67 5.03 -1.94 -1.06
N TYR A 68 4.64 -0.68 -0.90
CA TYR A 68 3.99 0.12 -1.93
C TYR A 68 4.86 1.34 -2.26
N PRO A 69 5.60 1.30 -3.36
CA PRO A 69 6.41 2.42 -3.83
C PRO A 69 5.58 3.40 -4.65
N PHE A 70 5.68 4.69 -4.29
CA PHE A 70 5.09 5.80 -5.03
C PHE A 70 6.16 6.84 -5.30
N GLY A 71 6.31 7.28 -6.54
CA GLY A 71 7.28 8.30 -6.84
C GLY A 71 7.10 8.91 -8.21
N THR A 72 7.78 10.04 -8.42
CA THR A 72 7.78 10.78 -9.69
C THR A 72 8.96 10.38 -10.59
N ASP A 73 9.93 9.64 -10.05
CA ASP A 73 11.12 9.13 -10.74
C ASP A 73 11.31 7.66 -10.34
N ASN A 74 11.12 6.74 -11.29
CA ASN A 74 11.12 5.30 -11.03
C ASN A 74 12.49 4.78 -10.57
N SER A 75 13.59 5.24 -11.17
CA SER A 75 14.93 4.77 -10.82
C SER A 75 15.31 5.19 -9.40
N LYS A 76 14.99 6.43 -9.00
CA LYS A 76 15.19 6.89 -7.62
C LYS A 76 14.28 6.16 -6.64
N THR A 77 13.01 5.98 -7.01
CA THR A 77 12.03 5.26 -6.19
C THR A 77 12.55 3.87 -5.83
N VAL A 78 13.09 3.15 -6.82
CA VAL A 78 13.63 1.81 -6.65
C VAL A 78 14.91 1.77 -5.81
N ALA A 79 15.78 2.77 -5.92
CA ALA A 79 16.94 2.89 -5.04
C ALA A 79 16.52 3.05 -3.57
N ILE A 80 15.44 3.79 -3.30
CA ILE A 80 14.90 3.97 -1.95
C ILE A 80 14.20 2.71 -1.46
N VAL A 81 13.43 2.01 -2.32
CA VAL A 81 12.85 0.69 -1.99
C VAL A 81 13.95 -0.27 -1.54
N LYS A 82 15.06 -0.33 -2.29
CA LYS A 82 16.21 -1.17 -1.92
C LYS A 82 16.75 -0.79 -0.54
N SER A 83 16.96 0.50 -0.30
CA SER A 83 17.42 1.02 0.99
C SER A 83 16.48 0.63 2.13
N VAL A 84 15.15 0.73 1.95
CA VAL A 84 14.14 0.31 2.92
C VAL A 84 14.24 -1.19 3.22
N ILE A 85 14.35 -2.03 2.18
CA ILE A 85 14.49 -3.49 2.34
C ILE A 85 15.75 -3.83 3.14
N GLU A 86 16.89 -3.24 2.77
CA GLU A 86 18.18 -3.53 3.40
C GLU A 86 18.28 -3.05 4.86
N SER A 87 17.54 -1.99 5.22
CA SER A 87 17.60 -1.38 6.56
C SER A 87 16.48 -1.80 7.50
N HIS A 88 15.31 -2.21 7.00
CA HIS A 88 14.12 -2.41 7.83
C HIS A 88 13.49 -3.81 7.75
N LEU A 89 13.93 -4.66 6.82
CA LEU A 89 13.46 -6.04 6.74
C LEU A 89 14.55 -7.00 7.17
N ASP A 90 14.13 -8.10 7.81
CA ASP A 90 15.04 -9.19 8.11
C ASP A 90 15.54 -9.80 6.78
N LYS A 91 16.81 -10.18 6.70
CA LYS A 91 17.40 -10.75 5.46
C LYS A 91 16.66 -12.00 4.92
N ALA A 92 15.90 -12.67 5.78
CA ALA A 92 15.09 -13.84 5.42
C ALA A 92 13.69 -13.48 4.90
N GLN A 93 13.23 -12.24 5.10
CA GLN A 93 11.91 -11.78 4.64
C GLN A 93 11.98 -11.39 3.18
N GLN A 94 11.15 -12.01 2.35
CA GLN A 94 10.91 -11.56 0.98
C GLN A 94 9.65 -10.70 0.95
N PRO A 95 9.75 -9.38 0.71
CA PRO A 95 8.56 -8.53 0.67
C PRO A 95 7.76 -8.74 -0.61
N MET A 96 6.43 -8.60 -0.48
CA MET A 96 5.55 -8.43 -1.63
C MET A 96 5.54 -6.94 -2.01
N ILE A 97 6.01 -6.62 -3.22
CA ILE A 97 6.05 -5.24 -3.72
C ILE A 97 4.88 -5.05 -4.68
N ILE A 98 4.06 -4.02 -4.45
CA ILE A 98 2.87 -3.70 -5.26
C ILE A 98 3.06 -2.29 -5.82
N GLY A 99 3.32 -2.20 -7.13
CA GLY A 99 3.58 -0.95 -7.83
C GLY A 99 3.21 -1.02 -9.31
N CYS A 100 3.62 -0.03 -10.09
CA CYS A 100 3.43 -0.02 -11.54
C CYS A 100 4.55 -0.79 -12.27
N GLU A 101 4.30 -1.14 -13.53
CA GLU A 101 5.22 -1.93 -14.36
C GLU A 101 6.62 -1.28 -14.45
N GLU A 102 6.69 0.03 -14.57
CA GLU A 102 7.95 0.76 -14.74
C GLU A 102 8.83 0.66 -13.49
N VAL A 103 8.24 0.67 -12.29
CA VAL A 103 8.97 0.44 -11.04
C VAL A 103 9.53 -0.98 -11.01
N PHE A 104 8.77 -1.98 -11.46
CA PHE A 104 9.25 -3.35 -11.52
C PHE A 104 10.38 -3.56 -12.54
N GLN A 105 10.30 -2.90 -13.69
CA GLN A 105 11.39 -2.93 -14.68
C GLN A 105 12.70 -2.38 -14.09
N GLU A 106 12.64 -1.30 -13.30
CA GLU A 106 13.80 -0.76 -12.58
C GLU A 106 14.28 -1.70 -11.45
N LEU A 107 13.38 -2.34 -10.69
CA LEU A 107 13.73 -3.32 -9.64
C LEU A 107 14.53 -4.51 -10.22
N ASN A 108 14.12 -5.02 -11.37
CA ASN A 108 14.80 -6.12 -12.05
C ASN A 108 16.23 -5.73 -12.46
N LYS A 109 16.46 -4.48 -12.89
CA LYS A 109 17.82 -3.99 -13.20
C LYS A 109 18.74 -4.01 -11.98
N LEU A 110 18.19 -3.91 -10.77
CA LEU A 110 18.93 -4.02 -9.51
C LEU A 110 19.07 -5.47 -9.01
N GLY A 111 18.64 -6.47 -9.78
CA GLY A 111 18.68 -7.88 -9.40
C GLY A 111 17.62 -8.27 -8.36
N MET A 112 16.66 -7.39 -8.06
CA MET A 112 15.51 -7.68 -7.19
C MET A 112 14.39 -8.32 -8.01
N ASN A 113 14.64 -9.57 -8.44
CA ASN A 113 13.68 -10.35 -9.22
C ASN A 113 12.48 -10.73 -8.34
N GLN A 114 11.41 -9.94 -8.42
CA GLN A 114 10.17 -10.18 -7.70
C GLN A 114 9.29 -11.17 -8.47
N LYS A 115 8.53 -12.01 -7.74
CA LYS A 115 7.46 -12.81 -8.36
C LYS A 115 6.28 -11.88 -8.64
N PHE A 116 6.00 -11.66 -9.92
CA PHE A 116 4.90 -10.80 -10.34
C PHE A 116 3.57 -11.54 -10.21
N SER A 117 2.58 -10.89 -9.59
CA SER A 117 1.19 -11.19 -9.89
C SER A 117 0.86 -10.65 -11.27
N GLU A 118 -0.16 -11.22 -11.92
CA GLU A 118 -0.66 -10.69 -13.19
C GLU A 118 -1.01 -9.18 -13.04
N PRO A 119 -0.73 -8.35 -14.07
CA PRO A 119 -1.09 -6.94 -14.04
C PRO A 119 -2.59 -6.77 -13.77
N GLY A 120 -2.92 -5.99 -12.75
CA GLY A 120 -4.30 -5.65 -12.39
C GLY A 120 -4.62 -4.20 -12.75
N ILE A 121 -5.82 -3.96 -13.26
CA ILE A 121 -6.37 -2.60 -13.40
C ILE A 121 -7.12 -2.27 -12.10
N ARG A 122 -6.71 -1.20 -11.42
CA ARG A 122 -7.41 -0.69 -10.24
C ARG A 122 -8.27 0.50 -10.61
N TYR A 123 -9.57 0.40 -10.40
CA TYR A 123 -10.49 1.53 -10.50
C TYR A 123 -10.63 2.19 -9.13
N VAL A 124 -10.42 3.50 -9.09
CA VAL A 124 -10.61 4.31 -7.87
C VAL A 124 -11.91 5.08 -8.03
N TYR A 125 -12.87 4.78 -7.16
CA TYR A 125 -14.13 5.51 -7.12
C TYR A 125 -13.91 6.84 -6.41
N THR A 126 -14.18 7.94 -7.10
CA THR A 126 -14.29 9.25 -6.45
C THR A 126 -15.58 9.26 -5.63
N GLN A 127 -15.47 9.56 -4.34
CA GLN A 127 -16.63 9.61 -3.46
C GLN A 127 -17.48 10.84 -3.83
N ASP A 128 -18.65 10.60 -4.41
CA ASP A 128 -19.69 11.62 -4.47
C ASP A 128 -20.37 11.66 -3.10
N ASN A 129 -20.29 12.80 -2.41
CA ASN A 129 -20.91 13.00 -1.10
C ASN A 129 -22.43 13.23 -1.18
N THR A 130 -23.03 13.04 -2.36
CA THR A 130 -24.48 13.01 -2.51
C THR A 130 -25.08 11.81 -1.76
N LYS A 131 -26.34 11.96 -1.31
CA LYS A 131 -27.05 10.90 -0.61
C LYS A 131 -27.12 9.66 -1.50
N ILE A 132 -26.46 8.59 -1.07
CA ILE A 132 -26.57 7.28 -1.70
C ILE A 132 -27.99 6.75 -1.49
N ASN A 133 -28.78 6.67 -2.56
CA ASN A 133 -30.08 5.98 -2.54
C ASN A 133 -29.81 4.48 -2.42
N ARG A 134 -30.01 3.93 -1.22
CA ARG A 134 -29.88 2.49 -0.97
C ARG A 134 -31.20 1.80 -1.31
N PRO A 135 -31.21 0.76 -2.17
CA PRO A 135 -32.42 0.00 -2.45
C PRO A 135 -32.91 -0.72 -1.18
N ALA A 136 -34.21 -1.01 -1.11
CA ALA A 136 -34.78 -1.82 -0.05
C ALA A 136 -34.21 -3.25 -0.11
N LEU A 137 -33.97 -3.84 1.05
CA LEU A 137 -33.49 -5.21 1.15
C LEU A 137 -34.61 -6.18 0.76
N PRO A 138 -34.34 -7.22 -0.06
CA PRO A 138 -35.35 -8.22 -0.40
C PRO A 138 -35.87 -8.96 0.84
N GLU A 139 -37.11 -9.45 0.74
CA GLU A 139 -37.73 -10.25 1.81
C GLU A 139 -36.88 -11.49 2.15
N GLY A 140 -36.74 -11.79 3.44
CA GLY A 140 -35.95 -12.91 3.95
C GLY A 140 -34.47 -12.62 4.20
N TYR A 141 -33.96 -11.45 3.83
CA TYR A 141 -32.59 -11.02 4.12
C TYR A 141 -32.54 -10.04 5.29
N LYS A 142 -31.39 -9.99 5.97
CA LYS A 142 -31.07 -9.01 7.02
C LYS A 142 -29.68 -8.42 6.75
N THR A 143 -29.54 -7.13 7.00
CA THR A 143 -28.22 -6.49 7.12
C THR A 143 -27.76 -6.58 8.56
N ASP A 144 -26.55 -7.09 8.79
CA ASP A 144 -25.91 -7.13 10.09
C ASP A 144 -24.41 -6.82 9.96
N SER A 145 -23.74 -6.61 11.10
CA SER A 145 -22.29 -6.51 11.15
C SER A 145 -21.65 -7.88 10.91
N ILE A 146 -20.44 -7.90 10.36
CA ILE A 146 -19.65 -9.13 10.25
C ILE A 146 -19.13 -9.49 11.65
N HIS A 147 -19.36 -10.74 12.07
CA HIS A 147 -18.86 -11.28 13.33
C HIS A 147 -17.64 -12.17 13.10
N SER A 148 -16.84 -12.40 14.16
CA SER A 148 -15.66 -13.27 14.09
C SER A 148 -15.99 -14.69 13.64
N SER A 149 -17.20 -15.19 13.96
CA SER A 149 -17.71 -16.49 13.48
C SER A 149 -17.85 -16.58 11.97
N ASP A 150 -17.95 -15.44 11.28
CA ASP A 150 -18.22 -15.39 9.84
C ASP A 150 -16.92 -15.41 9.02
N ILE A 151 -15.76 -15.19 9.67
CA ILE A 151 -14.47 -15.02 9.00
C ILE A 151 -14.11 -16.24 8.14
N GLU A 152 -14.25 -17.45 8.67
CA GLU A 152 -13.94 -18.68 7.93
C GLU A 152 -14.80 -18.80 6.67
N TYR A 153 -16.09 -18.52 6.80
CA TYR A 153 -17.02 -18.54 5.68
C TYR A 153 -16.64 -17.48 4.63
N VAL A 154 -16.40 -16.23 5.04
CA VAL A 154 -16.01 -15.15 4.13
C VAL A 154 -14.70 -15.48 3.41
N ALA A 155 -13.69 -15.93 4.13
CA ALA A 155 -12.39 -16.30 3.58
C ALA A 155 -12.50 -17.46 2.58
N SER A 156 -13.41 -18.41 2.81
CA SER A 156 -13.68 -19.53 1.88
C SER A 156 -14.25 -19.10 0.52
N LYS A 157 -14.77 -17.87 0.42
CA LYS A 157 -15.32 -17.32 -0.84
C LYS A 157 -14.29 -16.55 -1.65
N TRP A 158 -13.10 -16.29 -1.11
CA TRP A 158 -12.02 -15.68 -1.88
C TRP A 158 -11.26 -16.74 -2.68
N PRO A 159 -11.12 -16.57 -4.01
CA PRO A 159 -10.26 -17.44 -4.81
C PRO A 159 -8.80 -17.31 -4.34
N GLY A 160 -8.15 -18.41 -3.97
CA GLY A 160 -6.71 -18.46 -3.66
C GLY A 160 -6.33 -18.64 -2.18
N THR A 161 -7.26 -18.94 -1.28
CA THR A 161 -7.01 -19.22 0.16
C THR A 161 -6.94 -20.73 0.50
N SER A 162 -6.46 -21.57 -0.43
CA SER A 162 -6.25 -23.02 -0.23
C SER A 162 -4.81 -23.38 0.04
#